data_AF-A0A928IZN7-F1
#
_entry.id   AF-A0A928IZN7-F1
#
_cell.length_a   1.000
_cell.length_b   1.000
_cell.length_c   1.000
_cell.angle_alpha   90.00
_cell.angle_beta   90.00
_cell.angle_gamma   90.00
#
_symmetry.space_group_name_H-M   'P 1'
#
loop_
_entity.id
_entity.type
_entity.pdbx_description
1 polymer ?
#
loop_
_entity_poly.entity_id
_entity_poly.type
_entity_poly.pdbx_seq_one_letter_code
_entity_poly.pdbx_strand_id
1 'polypeptide(L)'
;MGGENMAKTKITNYFQKILEKSMKYLKETFSDDEINDLIHQCQHLNQLKKHDEIVSKWTEIYISNVKRKYQKEHEYDDDIASFVEHNQPEKVKVIWGDCLNVLKSLKSESVHLMVTSPPYYNAREYSHWDDLKKYLEDMRAIIKEAYRVLDNHRVFVWNVGDIFDNDNLFTKSTWGKRRIPLGAYFISIFEEEGFTFVDDYIWDKGEVQSQRHKNGNKPYPFYQYPMNCYEHILIFHKHRTDYTRYPCPVCGCLQVNGNAYSEIGHKSWECKNQECFERSEANRGKRFSVKSILTQSRQSNEFEIEEDFIKKWRRDVIKISPVIKINSKGENTLGHTAPFPEEIPEMAIKFFSYPGEIVMDPFGGSMTTPIVASKLNRNGVGVELNKNMFEDSIRKNITNKLGIDKMEEFEYE
;
A
#
# COMPACT_ATOMS: atom_id res chain seq x y z
N MET A 1 23.85 61.19 30.83
CA MET A 1 24.89 60.13 30.96
C MET A 1 24.32 59.12 31.94
N GLY A 2 24.05 57.85 31.64
CA GLY A 2 24.25 57.06 30.43
C GLY A 2 23.07 56.10 30.27
N GLY A 3 22.80 55.70 29.03
CA GLY A 3 21.81 54.66 28.74
C GLY A 3 22.37 53.29 29.06
N GLU A 4 21.62 52.50 29.82
CA GLU A 4 21.86 51.05 29.93
C GLU A 4 21.15 50.37 28.76
N ASN A 5 21.93 50.15 27.71
CA ASN A 5 21.59 49.31 26.59
C ASN A 5 21.86 47.86 27.01
N MET A 6 20.93 47.24 27.74
CA MET A 6 20.96 45.80 28.00
C MET A 6 20.54 45.07 26.72
N ALA A 7 21.54 44.64 25.96
CA ALA A 7 21.40 43.76 24.82
C ALA A 7 20.58 42.51 25.21
N LYS A 8 19.33 42.44 24.72
CA LYS A 8 18.57 41.19 24.65
C LYS A 8 19.26 40.30 23.60
N THR A 9 20.19 39.48 24.05
CA THR A 9 20.76 38.39 23.26
C THR A 9 19.71 37.29 23.09
N LYS A 10 18.65 37.54 22.32
CA LYS A 10 17.77 36.47 21.81
C LYS A 10 18.47 35.89 20.58
N ILE A 11 19.42 34.98 20.80
CA ILE A 11 19.69 33.96 19.79
C ILE A 11 18.48 33.02 19.86
N THR A 12 17.38 33.43 19.21
CA THR A 12 16.20 32.56 19.07
C THR A 12 16.63 31.38 18.24
N ASN A 13 16.59 30.20 18.85
CA ASN A 13 16.73 28.94 18.16
C ASN A 13 15.87 28.91 16.89
N TYR A 14 16.38 28.39 15.78
CA TYR A 14 15.61 28.32 14.55
C TYR A 14 14.30 27.54 14.73
N PHE A 15 14.33 26.45 15.51
CA PHE A 15 13.12 25.69 15.85
C PHE A 15 12.09 26.53 16.63
N GLN A 16 12.54 27.38 17.55
CA GLN A 16 11.64 28.30 18.27
C GLN A 16 10.94 29.26 17.32
N LYS A 17 11.62 29.74 16.26
CA LYS A 17 10.98 30.57 15.23
C LYS A 17 9.92 29.79 14.43
N ILE A 18 10.17 28.51 14.13
CA ILE A 18 9.17 27.64 13.50
C ILE A 18 7.91 27.56 14.38
N LEU A 19 8.09 27.30 15.67
CA LEU A 19 6.99 27.20 16.63
C LEU A 19 6.21 28.52 16.75
N GLU A 20 6.90 29.65 16.92
CA GLU A 20 6.27 30.97 17.00
C GLU A 20 5.40 31.27 15.77
N LYS A 21 5.89 30.95 14.57
CA LYS A 21 5.14 31.15 13.30
C LYS A 21 4.04 30.14 13.06
N SER A 22 4.12 28.97 13.68
CA SER A 22 3.20 27.85 13.46
C SER A 22 2.14 27.68 14.54
N MET A 23 2.31 28.33 15.70
CA MET A 23 1.47 28.13 16.90
C MET A 23 -0.03 28.30 16.65
N LYS A 24 -0.42 29.29 15.84
CA LYS A 24 -1.83 29.46 15.45
C LYS A 24 -2.39 28.20 14.79
N TYR A 25 -1.67 27.64 13.82
CA TYR A 25 -2.09 26.48 13.04
C TYR A 25 -1.96 25.17 13.82
N LEU A 26 -1.02 25.09 14.75
CA LEU A 26 -0.93 23.98 15.71
C LEU A 26 -2.20 23.88 16.54
N LYS A 27 -2.70 25.00 17.06
CA LYS A 27 -3.97 25.07 17.82
C LYS A 27 -5.22 24.80 16.99
N GLU A 28 -5.15 24.93 15.66
CA GLU A 28 -6.23 24.53 14.76
C GLU A 28 -6.25 23.00 14.54
N THR A 29 -5.14 22.30 14.80
CA THR A 29 -4.96 20.87 14.46
C THR A 29 -4.95 19.98 15.71
N PHE A 30 -4.36 20.44 16.80
CA PHE A 30 -4.07 19.67 18.01
C PHE A 30 -4.66 20.34 19.26
N SER A 31 -5.00 19.54 20.27
CA SER A 31 -5.32 20.05 21.61
C SER A 31 -4.08 20.61 22.32
N ASP A 32 -4.26 21.37 23.40
CA ASP A 32 -3.12 21.91 24.15
C ASP A 32 -2.19 20.81 24.71
N ASP A 33 -2.75 19.67 25.16
CA ASP A 33 -1.97 18.52 25.64
C ASP A 33 -1.18 17.86 24.49
N GLU A 34 -1.81 17.69 23.32
CA GLU A 34 -1.15 17.16 22.12
C GLU A 34 -0.01 18.09 21.65
N ILE A 35 -0.20 19.42 21.74
CA ILE A 35 0.84 20.40 21.42
C ILE A 35 2.00 20.31 22.41
N ASN A 36 1.71 20.19 23.70
CA ASN A 36 2.75 20.06 24.74
C ASN A 36 3.59 18.79 24.52
N ASP A 37 2.95 17.65 24.22
CA ASP A 37 3.64 16.41 23.88
C ASP A 37 4.48 16.55 22.60
N LEU A 38 3.92 17.14 21.55
CA LEU A 38 4.63 17.41 20.29
C LEU A 38 5.90 18.27 20.52
N ILE A 39 5.78 19.34 21.32
CA ILE A 39 6.91 20.21 21.67
C ILE A 39 7.94 19.44 22.49
N HIS A 40 7.50 18.59 23.44
CA HIS A 40 8.37 17.74 24.23
C HIS A 40 9.20 16.79 23.35
N GLN A 41 8.56 16.09 22.40
CA GLN A 41 9.24 15.22 21.42
C GLN A 41 10.32 15.99 20.63
N CYS A 42 10.11 17.29 20.38
CA CYS A 42 11.00 18.13 19.58
C CYS A 42 12.07 18.90 20.39
N GLN A 43 12.17 18.73 21.71
CA GLN A 43 13.10 19.53 22.54
C GLN A 43 14.56 19.43 22.07
N HIS A 44 14.97 18.25 21.63
CA HIS A 44 16.31 17.97 21.12
C HIS A 44 16.66 18.76 19.84
N LEU A 45 15.67 19.18 19.05
CA LEU A 45 15.89 19.99 17.84
C LEU A 45 16.51 21.34 18.17
N ASN A 46 16.36 21.83 19.41
CA ASN A 46 17.01 23.06 19.85
C ASN A 46 18.54 22.96 19.91
N GLN A 47 19.12 21.76 19.87
CA GLN A 47 20.56 21.58 19.92
C GLN A 47 21.19 21.53 18.52
N LEU A 48 20.37 21.39 17.48
CA LEU A 48 20.82 21.29 16.10
C LEU A 48 21.19 22.66 15.53
N LYS A 49 22.19 22.66 14.63
CA LYS A 49 22.71 23.90 14.03
C LYS A 49 22.24 24.13 12.61
N LYS A 50 21.94 23.05 11.87
CA LYS A 50 21.57 23.14 10.45
C LYS A 50 20.06 23.21 10.28
N HIS A 51 19.59 24.18 9.49
CA HIS A 51 18.16 24.43 9.32
C HIS A 51 17.44 23.29 8.58
N ASP A 52 18.05 22.71 7.56
CA ASP A 52 17.54 21.57 6.79
C ASP A 52 17.31 20.35 7.70
N GLU A 53 18.27 20.03 8.57
CA GLU A 53 18.15 18.93 9.53
C GLU A 53 17.00 19.17 10.53
N ILE A 54 16.89 20.40 11.05
CA ILE A 54 15.78 20.79 11.94
C ILE A 54 14.43 20.63 11.22
N VAL A 55 14.32 21.15 10.00
CA VAL A 55 13.07 21.10 9.22
C VAL A 55 12.69 19.66 8.91
N SER A 56 13.65 18.83 8.50
CA SER A 56 13.41 17.41 8.19
C SER A 56 12.86 16.66 9.41
N LYS A 57 13.57 16.73 10.55
CA LYS A 57 13.15 16.05 11.79
C LYS A 57 11.84 16.59 12.34
N TRP A 58 11.64 17.91 12.32
CA TRP A 58 10.37 18.52 12.71
C TRP A 58 9.22 18.01 11.83
N THR A 59 9.42 17.95 10.51
CA THR A 59 8.41 17.50 9.56
C THR A 59 8.04 16.04 9.80
N GLU A 60 9.03 15.17 10.02
CA GLU A 60 8.81 13.76 10.37
C GLU A 60 8.00 13.60 11.67
N ILE A 61 8.41 14.28 12.74
CA ILE A 61 7.71 14.23 14.03
C ILE A 61 6.29 14.77 13.89
N TYR A 62 6.09 15.88 13.19
CA TYR A 62 4.78 16.47 12.95
C TYR A 62 3.87 15.50 12.19
N ILE A 63 4.33 14.94 11.06
CA ILE A 63 3.56 13.98 10.27
C ILE A 63 3.21 12.74 11.09
N SER A 64 4.15 12.22 11.89
CA SER A 64 3.91 11.10 12.80
C SER A 64 2.79 11.40 13.80
N ASN A 65 2.74 12.61 14.36
CA ASN A 65 1.69 13.00 15.31
C ASN A 65 0.33 13.23 14.63
N VAL A 66 0.29 13.77 13.41
CA VAL A 66 -0.95 13.84 12.61
C VAL A 66 -1.48 12.43 12.32
N LYS A 67 -0.60 11.50 11.94
CA LYS A 67 -0.94 10.08 11.72
C LYS A 67 -1.46 9.42 12.98
N ARG A 68 -0.78 9.59 14.13
CA ARG A 68 -1.25 9.07 15.43
C ARG A 68 -2.62 9.63 15.82
N LYS A 69 -2.89 10.91 15.54
CA LYS A 69 -4.20 11.51 15.79
C LYS A 69 -5.30 10.82 14.99
N TYR A 70 -5.06 10.59 13.69
CA TYR A 70 -6.00 9.86 12.84
C TYR A 70 -6.20 8.40 13.28
N GLN A 71 -5.11 7.72 13.68
CA GLN A 71 -5.18 6.35 14.17
C GLN A 71 -6.07 6.19 15.40
N LYS A 72 -6.15 7.20 16.28
CA LYS A 72 -7.02 7.20 17.47
C LYS A 72 -8.52 7.25 17.14
N GLU A 73 -8.91 7.56 15.90
CA GLU A 73 -10.31 7.60 15.48
C GLU A 73 -10.89 6.19 15.26
N HIS A 74 -10.04 5.15 15.28
CA HIS A 74 -10.43 3.78 15.01
C HIS A 74 -9.90 2.83 16.09
N GLU A 75 -10.75 1.89 16.49
CA GLU A 75 -10.35 0.78 17.35
C GLU A 75 -9.47 -0.20 16.58
N TYR A 76 -8.55 -0.83 17.31
CA TYR A 76 -7.66 -1.86 16.79
C TYR A 76 -7.21 -2.75 17.97
N ASP A 77 -6.66 -3.91 17.67
CA ASP A 77 -6.14 -4.86 18.64
C ASP A 77 -4.61 -4.67 18.79
N ASP A 78 -4.14 -4.44 20.02
CA ASP A 78 -2.74 -4.13 20.29
C ASP A 78 -1.80 -5.32 20.01
N ASP A 79 -2.25 -6.56 20.19
CA ASP A 79 -1.42 -7.76 20.04
C ASP A 79 -1.12 -8.02 18.57
N ILE A 80 -2.15 -8.02 17.71
CA ILE A 80 -1.96 -8.20 16.27
C ILE A 80 -1.26 -6.99 15.65
N ALA A 81 -1.55 -5.76 16.10
CA ALA A 81 -0.85 -4.57 15.63
C ALA A 81 0.64 -4.64 15.97
N SER A 82 0.99 -5.05 17.19
CA SER A 82 2.38 -5.23 17.62
C SER A 82 3.06 -6.34 16.81
N PHE A 83 2.37 -7.46 16.56
CA PHE A 83 2.87 -8.53 15.70
C PHE A 83 3.19 -8.01 14.29
N VAL A 84 2.30 -7.24 13.67
CA VAL A 84 2.49 -6.69 12.32
C VAL A 84 3.60 -5.64 12.27
N GLU A 85 3.66 -4.73 13.24
CA GLU A 85 4.60 -3.60 13.26
C GLU A 85 6.02 -3.96 13.71
N HIS A 86 6.21 -5.11 14.37
CA HIS A 86 7.52 -5.54 14.85
C HIS A 86 8.54 -5.73 13.72
N ASN A 87 9.57 -4.88 13.62
CA ASN A 87 10.46 -4.90 12.46
C ASN A 87 11.39 -6.13 12.45
N GLN A 88 11.11 -7.08 11.55
CA GLN A 88 11.89 -8.29 11.27
C GLN A 88 11.84 -8.64 9.77
N PRO A 89 12.51 -7.84 8.91
CA PRO A 89 12.44 -7.99 7.46
C PRO A 89 12.99 -9.35 6.96
N GLU A 90 13.79 -10.04 7.76
CA GLU A 90 14.33 -11.36 7.43
C GLU A 90 13.34 -12.52 7.64
N LYS A 91 12.13 -12.24 8.13
CA LYS A 91 11.07 -13.23 8.35
C LYS A 91 9.79 -12.88 7.60
N VAL A 92 9.00 -13.92 7.36
CA VAL A 92 7.64 -13.84 6.81
C VAL A 92 6.66 -14.01 7.96
N LYS A 93 5.77 -13.03 8.11
CA LYS A 93 4.69 -13.06 9.10
C LYS A 93 3.42 -13.61 8.47
N VAL A 94 2.90 -14.67 9.04
CA VAL A 94 1.67 -15.33 8.61
C VAL A 94 0.61 -15.12 9.67
N ILE A 95 -0.53 -14.56 9.28
CA ILE A 95 -1.69 -14.42 10.14
C ILE A 95 -2.73 -15.44 9.67
N TRP A 96 -3.11 -16.33 10.56
CA TRP A 96 -4.17 -17.31 10.32
C TRP A 96 -5.50 -16.71 10.78
N GLY A 97 -6.42 -16.45 9.84
CA GLY A 97 -7.71 -15.85 10.15
C GLY A 97 -8.45 -15.28 8.94
N ASP A 98 -9.67 -14.80 9.18
CA ASP A 98 -10.45 -14.11 8.17
C ASP A 98 -9.85 -12.72 7.88
N CYS A 99 -9.62 -12.43 6.59
CA CYS A 99 -8.94 -11.21 6.18
C CYS A 99 -9.71 -9.94 6.53
N LEU A 100 -11.05 -9.96 6.55
CA LEU A 100 -11.84 -8.78 6.93
C LEU A 100 -11.73 -8.53 8.43
N ASN A 101 -11.78 -9.58 9.25
CA ASN A 101 -11.60 -9.47 10.70
C ASN A 101 -10.18 -8.98 11.05
N VAL A 102 -9.16 -9.55 10.41
CA VAL A 102 -7.76 -9.11 10.58
C VAL A 102 -7.59 -7.66 10.16
N LEU A 103 -8.11 -7.23 9.01
CA LEU A 103 -7.98 -5.84 8.59
C LEU A 103 -8.66 -4.89 9.59
N LYS A 104 -9.85 -5.22 10.10
CA LYS A 104 -10.55 -4.43 11.14
C LYS A 104 -9.74 -4.28 12.42
N SER A 105 -8.95 -5.27 12.79
CA SER A 105 -8.15 -5.26 14.02
C SER A 105 -6.82 -4.53 13.89
N LEU A 106 -6.42 -4.11 12.69
CA LEU A 106 -5.20 -3.33 12.48
C LEU A 106 -5.42 -1.84 12.64
N LYS A 107 -4.38 -1.15 13.09
CA LYS A 107 -4.32 0.32 13.12
C LYS A 107 -4.55 0.90 11.72
N SER A 108 -5.30 1.99 11.64
CA SER A 108 -5.41 2.77 10.40
C SER A 108 -4.02 3.22 9.93
N GLU A 109 -3.82 3.33 8.63
CA GLU A 109 -2.57 3.81 8.04
C GLU A 109 -1.29 3.07 8.50
N SER A 110 -1.36 1.80 8.89
CA SER A 110 -0.21 1.03 9.40
C SER A 110 0.58 0.26 8.33
N VAL A 111 -0.02 -0.01 7.17
CA VAL A 111 0.60 -0.81 6.09
C VAL A 111 1.12 0.08 4.97
N HIS A 112 2.33 -0.14 4.47
CA HIS A 112 2.97 0.79 3.52
C HIS A 112 2.73 0.42 2.05
N LEU A 113 2.42 -0.84 1.76
CA LEU A 113 2.10 -1.35 0.42
C LEU A 113 1.24 -2.60 0.57
N MET A 114 0.25 -2.74 -0.31
CA MET A 114 -0.48 -4.00 -0.46
C MET A 114 -0.30 -4.57 -1.87
N VAL A 115 -0.04 -5.87 -1.96
CA VAL A 115 0.06 -6.59 -3.23
C VAL A 115 -0.62 -7.94 -3.09
N THR A 116 -1.66 -8.17 -3.88
CA THR A 116 -2.47 -9.38 -3.73
C THR A 116 -3.09 -9.86 -5.03
N SER A 117 -3.67 -11.06 -4.98
CA SER A 117 -4.63 -11.57 -5.94
C SER A 117 -5.81 -12.15 -5.15
N PRO A 118 -7.02 -11.58 -5.25
CA PRO A 118 -8.16 -12.08 -4.48
C PRO A 118 -8.52 -13.52 -4.87
N PRO A 119 -9.24 -14.25 -4.01
CA PRO A 119 -9.91 -15.48 -4.43
C PRO A 119 -10.97 -15.13 -5.48
N TYR A 120 -10.84 -15.66 -6.70
CA TYR A 120 -11.81 -15.33 -7.76
C TYR A 120 -13.13 -16.04 -7.52
N TYR A 121 -14.24 -15.37 -7.83
CA TYR A 121 -15.59 -15.88 -7.68
C TYR A 121 -15.73 -17.33 -8.20
N ASN A 122 -15.94 -18.26 -7.27
CA ASN A 122 -16.19 -19.69 -7.52
C ASN A 122 -15.17 -20.41 -8.43
N ALA A 123 -13.96 -19.86 -8.58
CA ALA A 123 -12.97 -20.38 -9.51
C ALA A 123 -12.18 -21.58 -8.94
N ARG A 124 -12.21 -21.79 -7.62
CA ARG A 124 -11.44 -22.80 -6.87
C ARG A 124 -12.27 -23.42 -5.74
N GLU A 125 -11.78 -24.54 -5.20
CA GLU A 125 -12.44 -25.31 -4.13
C GLU A 125 -12.49 -24.59 -2.77
N TYR A 126 -11.65 -23.58 -2.58
CA TYR A 126 -11.64 -22.76 -1.35
C TYR A 126 -12.45 -21.46 -1.50
N SER A 127 -13.09 -21.25 -2.65
CA SER A 127 -13.73 -19.98 -3.00
C SER A 127 -15.19 -20.24 -3.34
N HIS A 128 -16.12 -19.98 -2.41
CA HIS A 128 -17.53 -20.34 -2.55
C HIS A 128 -18.47 -19.23 -2.10
N TRP A 129 -19.26 -18.71 -3.04
CA TRP A 129 -20.33 -17.73 -2.83
C TRP A 129 -21.61 -18.15 -3.56
N ASP A 130 -22.75 -17.80 -2.97
CA ASP A 130 -24.07 -18.12 -3.55
C ASP A 130 -24.30 -17.44 -4.90
N ASP A 131 -23.88 -16.18 -5.02
CA ASP A 131 -24.07 -15.35 -6.21
C ASP A 131 -22.96 -14.29 -6.32
N LEU A 132 -22.82 -13.73 -7.53
CA LEU A 132 -21.80 -12.73 -7.83
C LEU A 132 -21.95 -11.46 -6.98
N LYS A 133 -23.18 -11.10 -6.60
CA LYS A 133 -23.44 -9.88 -5.83
C LYS A 133 -22.86 -10.01 -4.43
N LYS A 134 -23.11 -11.11 -3.72
CA LYS A 134 -22.53 -11.36 -2.39
C LYS A 134 -21.00 -11.35 -2.42
N TYR A 135 -20.41 -11.97 -3.43
CA TYR A 135 -18.97 -11.93 -3.63
C TYR A 135 -18.44 -10.49 -3.75
N LEU A 136 -19.08 -9.65 -4.58
CA LEU A 136 -18.66 -8.26 -4.73
C LEU A 136 -18.91 -7.42 -3.46
N GLU A 137 -19.93 -7.73 -2.68
CA GLU A 137 -20.20 -7.09 -1.38
C GLU A 137 -19.13 -7.45 -0.33
N ASP A 138 -18.74 -8.73 -0.23
CA ASP A 138 -17.64 -9.16 0.65
C ASP A 138 -16.33 -8.48 0.26
N MET A 139 -16.00 -8.49 -1.04
CA MET A 139 -14.79 -7.83 -1.54
C MET A 139 -14.81 -6.32 -1.29
N ARG A 140 -15.97 -5.66 -1.43
CA ARG A 140 -16.11 -4.24 -1.11
C ARG A 140 -15.82 -3.98 0.36
N ALA A 141 -16.33 -4.80 1.27
CA ALA A 141 -16.06 -4.65 2.70
C ALA A 141 -14.56 -4.77 3.00
N ILE A 142 -13.88 -5.73 2.36
CA ILE A 142 -12.43 -5.92 2.48
C ILE A 142 -11.66 -4.73 1.91
N ILE A 143 -12.01 -4.26 0.71
CA ILE A 143 -11.36 -3.11 0.04
C ILE A 143 -11.52 -1.84 0.87
N LYS A 144 -12.69 -1.63 1.48
CA LYS A 144 -12.94 -0.50 2.38
C LYS A 144 -12.03 -0.52 3.61
N GLU A 145 -11.89 -1.67 4.27
CA GLU A 145 -10.97 -1.79 5.41
C GLU A 145 -9.50 -1.71 4.98
N ALA A 146 -9.16 -2.24 3.80
CA ALA A 146 -7.83 -2.07 3.21
C ALA A 146 -7.50 -0.59 2.95
N TYR A 147 -8.47 0.22 2.49
CA TYR A 147 -8.31 1.67 2.37
C TYR A 147 -7.97 2.29 3.73
N ARG A 148 -8.64 1.90 4.81
CA ARG A 148 -8.35 2.43 6.15
C ARG A 148 -6.94 2.05 6.61
N VAL A 149 -6.56 0.79 6.47
CA VAL A 149 -5.29 0.22 6.98
C VAL A 149 -4.07 0.64 6.17
N LEU A 150 -4.19 0.80 4.85
CA LEU A 150 -3.09 1.27 4.00
C LEU A 150 -2.68 2.69 4.39
N ASP A 151 -1.39 2.99 4.47
CA ASP A 151 -0.87 4.30 4.85
C ASP A 151 -1.22 5.36 3.81
N ASN A 152 -1.34 6.62 4.23
CA ASN A 152 -1.76 7.68 3.34
C ASN A 152 -0.72 7.88 2.22
N HIS A 153 -1.20 8.19 1.01
CA HIS A 153 -0.38 8.34 -0.19
C HIS A 153 0.39 7.08 -0.63
N ARG A 154 -0.05 5.88 -0.21
CA ARG A 154 0.50 4.58 -0.64
C ARG A 154 -0.33 3.90 -1.71
N VAL A 155 0.17 2.76 -2.16
CA VAL A 155 -0.30 2.02 -3.33
C VAL A 155 -0.89 0.67 -2.92
N PHE A 156 -1.97 0.27 -3.59
CA PHE A 156 -2.49 -1.09 -3.59
C PHE A 156 -2.38 -1.65 -5.01
N VAL A 157 -1.61 -2.73 -5.17
CA VAL A 157 -1.51 -3.51 -6.41
C VAL A 157 -2.43 -4.74 -6.33
N TRP A 158 -3.33 -4.86 -7.29
CA TRP A 158 -4.38 -5.88 -7.30
C TRP A 158 -4.34 -6.70 -8.60
N ASN A 159 -3.88 -7.94 -8.50
CA ASN A 159 -3.82 -8.86 -9.64
C ASN A 159 -5.14 -9.63 -9.80
N VAL A 160 -5.85 -9.44 -10.91
CA VAL A 160 -7.14 -10.10 -11.16
C VAL A 160 -7.33 -10.50 -12.63
N GLY A 161 -7.80 -11.71 -12.85
CA GLY A 161 -8.23 -12.20 -14.16
C GLY A 161 -9.74 -12.19 -14.33
N ASP A 162 -10.19 -11.92 -15.56
CA ASP A 162 -11.56 -12.22 -15.94
C ASP A 162 -11.82 -13.73 -15.92
N ILE A 163 -13.01 -14.11 -15.44
CA ILE A 163 -13.40 -15.50 -15.36
C ILE A 163 -14.59 -15.80 -16.27
N PHE A 164 -14.82 -17.09 -16.51
CA PHE A 164 -16.04 -17.57 -17.16
C PHE A 164 -16.85 -18.36 -16.15
N ASP A 165 -18.02 -17.83 -15.78
CA ASP A 165 -18.93 -18.48 -14.84
C ASP A 165 -20.38 -17.96 -15.03
N ASN A 166 -21.30 -18.42 -14.18
CA ASN A 166 -22.67 -17.92 -14.06
C ASN A 166 -22.78 -17.01 -12.83
N ASP A 167 -23.42 -15.86 -12.99
CA ASP A 167 -23.62 -14.90 -11.90
C ASP A 167 -24.53 -15.44 -10.78
N ASN A 168 -25.28 -16.52 -11.05
CA ASN A 168 -26.28 -17.16 -10.18
C ASN A 168 -27.39 -16.23 -9.63
N LEU A 169 -27.56 -15.04 -10.21
CA LEU A 169 -28.58 -14.04 -9.82
C LEU A 169 -30.02 -14.46 -10.17
N PHE A 170 -30.22 -15.09 -11.33
CA PHE A 170 -31.56 -15.46 -11.83
C PHE A 170 -31.68 -16.95 -12.19
N THR A 171 -30.58 -17.61 -12.57
CA THR A 171 -30.56 -19.02 -12.98
C THR A 171 -29.36 -19.74 -12.37
N LYS A 172 -29.59 -20.87 -11.70
CA LYS A 172 -28.55 -21.69 -11.03
C LYS A 172 -27.95 -22.78 -11.94
N SER A 173 -27.94 -22.57 -13.26
CA SER A 173 -27.42 -23.60 -14.18
C SER A 173 -25.92 -23.81 -13.97
N THR A 174 -25.43 -25.03 -14.17
CA THR A 174 -24.05 -25.43 -13.83
C THR A 174 -22.99 -25.06 -14.87
N TRP A 175 -23.38 -24.49 -16.02
CA TRP A 175 -22.47 -24.21 -17.13
C TRP A 175 -22.49 -22.75 -17.54
N GLY A 176 -21.76 -21.92 -16.80
CA GLY A 176 -21.60 -20.52 -17.10
C GLY A 176 -20.82 -20.28 -18.38
N LYS A 177 -21.47 -19.64 -19.35
CA LYS A 177 -20.84 -19.23 -20.62
C LYS A 177 -20.52 -17.74 -20.66
N ARG A 178 -20.92 -16.99 -19.63
CA ARG A 178 -20.69 -15.55 -19.53
C ARG A 178 -19.25 -15.28 -19.11
N ARG A 179 -18.62 -14.28 -19.72
CA ARG A 179 -17.38 -13.69 -19.21
C ARG A 179 -17.75 -12.68 -18.13
N ILE A 180 -17.24 -12.88 -16.93
CA ILE A 180 -17.41 -11.96 -15.80
C ILE A 180 -16.18 -11.05 -15.78
N PRO A 181 -16.34 -9.74 -16.08
CA PRO A 181 -15.23 -8.80 -16.20
C PRO A 181 -14.80 -8.31 -14.80
N LEU A 182 -14.17 -9.19 -14.02
CA LEU A 182 -13.78 -8.90 -12.64
C LEU A 182 -12.89 -7.66 -12.55
N GLY A 183 -11.97 -7.45 -13.51
CA GLY A 183 -11.13 -6.25 -13.53
C GLY A 183 -11.95 -4.96 -13.53
N ALA A 184 -12.96 -4.88 -14.39
CA ALA A 184 -13.84 -3.70 -14.46
C ALA A 184 -14.67 -3.50 -13.17
N TYR A 185 -15.16 -4.58 -12.56
CA TYR A 185 -15.92 -4.50 -11.31
C TYR A 185 -15.05 -4.04 -10.15
N PHE A 186 -13.81 -4.52 -10.05
CA PHE A 186 -12.90 -4.07 -9.01
C PHE A 186 -12.47 -2.62 -9.20
N ILE A 187 -12.19 -2.16 -10.41
CA ILE A 187 -11.91 -0.73 -10.66
C ILE A 187 -13.04 0.15 -10.10
N SER A 188 -14.30 -0.17 -10.41
CA SER A 188 -15.46 0.57 -9.88
C SER A 188 -15.52 0.56 -8.35
N ILE A 189 -15.37 -0.61 -7.73
CA ILE A 189 -15.43 -0.74 -6.27
C ILE A 189 -14.30 0.06 -5.60
N PHE A 190 -13.07 -0.04 -6.11
CA PHE A 190 -11.92 0.69 -5.57
C PHE A 190 -12.15 2.21 -5.61
N GLU A 191 -12.61 2.75 -6.74
CA GLU A 191 -12.87 4.19 -6.87
C GLU A 191 -14.02 4.66 -5.95
N GLU A 192 -15.07 3.85 -5.82
CA GLU A 192 -16.20 4.13 -4.92
C GLU A 192 -15.79 4.12 -3.44
N GLU A 193 -14.86 3.25 -3.04
CA GLU A 193 -14.31 3.21 -1.68
C GLU A 193 -13.15 4.21 -1.45
N GLY A 194 -12.86 5.07 -2.43
CA GLY A 194 -11.99 6.24 -2.28
C GLY A 194 -10.56 6.08 -2.78
N PHE A 195 -10.18 4.93 -3.35
CA PHE A 195 -8.94 4.82 -4.11
C PHE A 195 -9.02 5.60 -5.42
N THR A 196 -7.87 5.85 -6.03
CA THR A 196 -7.77 6.37 -7.40
C THR A 196 -7.17 5.30 -8.28
N PHE A 197 -7.84 4.91 -9.35
CA PHE A 197 -7.26 4.05 -10.37
C PHE A 197 -6.17 4.81 -11.13
N VAL A 198 -4.98 4.19 -11.27
CA VAL A 198 -3.81 4.84 -11.86
C VAL A 198 -3.40 4.17 -13.15
N ASP A 199 -3.30 2.85 -13.14
CA ASP A 199 -2.75 2.09 -14.26
C ASP A 199 -3.21 0.63 -14.25
N ASP A 200 -3.10 -0.02 -15.41
CA ASP A 200 -3.42 -1.44 -15.63
C ASP A 200 -2.30 -2.09 -16.45
N TYR A 201 -1.44 -2.86 -15.78
CA TYR A 201 -0.47 -3.69 -16.49
C TYR A 201 -1.13 -5.02 -16.89
N ILE A 202 -1.04 -5.36 -18.16
CA ILE A 202 -1.51 -6.63 -18.70
C ILE A 202 -0.40 -7.67 -18.53
N TRP A 203 -0.63 -8.62 -17.62
CA TRP A 203 0.18 -9.82 -17.52
C TRP A 203 -0.21 -10.80 -18.62
N ASP A 204 0.57 -10.86 -19.70
CA ASP A 204 0.48 -11.89 -20.73
C ASP A 204 1.06 -13.21 -20.21
N LYS A 205 0.18 -14.19 -20.00
CA LYS A 205 0.48 -15.55 -19.52
C LYS A 205 1.06 -16.45 -20.61
N GLY A 206 1.09 -15.98 -21.85
CA GLY A 206 1.49 -16.74 -23.02
C GLY A 206 0.43 -17.76 -23.45
N GLU A 207 0.87 -18.83 -24.12
CA GLU A 207 -0.03 -19.83 -24.68
C GLU A 207 -0.78 -20.59 -23.58
N VAL A 208 -2.11 -20.49 -23.64
CA VAL A 208 -3.01 -21.11 -22.68
C VAL A 208 -2.95 -22.63 -22.87
N GLN A 209 -2.38 -23.35 -21.90
CA GLN A 209 -2.32 -24.83 -21.92
C GLN A 209 -3.67 -25.52 -21.73
N SER A 210 -4.77 -24.77 -21.62
CA SER A 210 -6.11 -25.33 -21.47
C SER A 210 -6.64 -25.79 -22.83
N GLN A 211 -6.77 -27.11 -23.00
CA GLN A 211 -7.49 -27.77 -24.10
C GLN A 211 -9.02 -27.59 -23.99
N ARG A 212 -9.53 -26.59 -23.24
CA ARG A 212 -10.95 -26.23 -23.24
C ARG A 212 -11.27 -25.52 -24.55
N HIS A 213 -11.23 -26.29 -25.64
CA HIS A 213 -11.62 -25.94 -26.99
C HIS A 213 -13.08 -25.49 -26.98
N LYS A 214 -13.34 -24.21 -26.69
CA LYS A 214 -14.70 -23.66 -26.75
C LYS A 214 -15.32 -23.77 -28.15
N ASN A 215 -14.48 -23.96 -29.17
CA ASN A 215 -14.88 -24.03 -30.57
C ASN A 215 -14.77 -25.42 -31.21
N GLY A 216 -14.12 -26.40 -30.56
CA GLY A 216 -13.75 -27.67 -31.20
C GLY A 216 -12.98 -27.49 -32.53
N ASN A 217 -12.86 -28.55 -33.34
CA ASN A 217 -12.30 -28.48 -34.71
C ASN A 217 -13.30 -27.91 -35.74
N LYS A 218 -13.97 -26.79 -35.44
CA LYS A 218 -14.94 -26.15 -36.35
C LYS A 218 -14.36 -24.85 -36.93
N PRO A 219 -13.55 -24.92 -38.01
CA PRO A 219 -12.94 -23.75 -38.65
C PRO A 219 -13.93 -23.03 -39.59
N TYR A 220 -15.19 -22.87 -39.15
CA TYR A 220 -16.24 -22.25 -39.95
C TYR A 220 -16.61 -20.85 -39.41
N PRO A 221 -17.15 -19.95 -40.26
CA PRO A 221 -17.49 -18.58 -39.87
C PRO A 221 -18.60 -18.55 -38.80
N PHE A 222 -18.27 -18.11 -37.58
CA PHE A 222 -19.11 -17.65 -36.45
C PHE A 222 -18.16 -17.09 -35.35
N TYR A 223 -18.67 -16.68 -34.18
CA TYR A 223 -17.82 -16.14 -33.10
C TYR A 223 -16.86 -17.19 -32.54
N GLN A 224 -15.57 -17.04 -32.85
CA GLN A 224 -14.49 -17.86 -32.30
C GLN A 224 -14.06 -17.25 -30.96
N TYR A 225 -14.32 -17.92 -29.84
CA TYR A 225 -14.02 -17.36 -28.53
C TYR A 225 -12.50 -17.28 -28.30
N PRO A 226 -11.94 -16.11 -27.96
CA PRO A 226 -10.55 -16.01 -27.56
C PRO A 226 -10.32 -16.77 -26.25
N MET A 227 -9.16 -17.40 -26.13
CA MET A 227 -8.73 -17.98 -24.85
C MET A 227 -8.33 -16.85 -23.91
N ASN A 228 -8.59 -17.02 -22.61
CA ASN A 228 -8.09 -16.06 -21.64
C ASN A 228 -6.59 -16.28 -21.42
N CYS A 229 -5.77 -15.39 -21.98
CA CYS A 229 -4.30 -15.46 -21.94
C CYS A 229 -3.67 -14.35 -21.09
N TYR A 230 -4.47 -13.56 -20.38
CA TYR A 230 -3.93 -12.47 -19.56
C TYR A 230 -4.67 -12.28 -18.24
N GLU A 231 -4.03 -11.58 -17.32
CA GLU A 231 -4.61 -11.02 -16.10
C GLU A 231 -4.26 -9.54 -16.00
N HIS A 232 -5.07 -8.79 -15.26
CA HIS A 232 -4.86 -7.38 -14.97
C HIS A 232 -4.02 -7.24 -13.70
N ILE A 233 -3.02 -6.38 -13.71
CA ILE A 233 -2.29 -5.92 -12.52
C ILE A 233 -2.68 -4.45 -12.35
N LEU A 234 -3.74 -4.24 -11.57
CA LEU A 234 -4.33 -2.92 -11.37
C LEU A 234 -3.56 -2.17 -10.29
N ILE A 235 -3.27 -0.89 -10.55
CA ILE A 235 -2.57 0.00 -9.62
C ILE A 235 -3.54 1.04 -9.08
N PHE A 236 -3.66 1.08 -7.76
CA PHE A 236 -4.53 2.03 -7.05
C PHE A 236 -3.73 2.87 -6.06
N HIS A 237 -3.99 4.17 -6.03
CA HIS A 237 -3.45 5.07 -5.01
C HIS A 237 -4.48 5.37 -3.93
N LYS A 238 -4.04 5.35 -2.66
CA LYS A 238 -4.81 5.90 -1.54
C LYS A 238 -4.46 7.36 -1.32
N HIS A 239 -5.45 8.23 -1.39
CA HIS A 239 -5.34 9.64 -0.98
C HIS A 239 -6.48 9.99 -0.02
N ARG A 240 -6.20 9.90 1.29
CA ARG A 240 -7.15 10.30 2.33
C ARG A 240 -7.47 11.79 2.14
N THR A 241 -8.76 12.13 2.24
CA THR A 241 -9.15 13.54 2.31
C THR A 241 -8.63 14.14 3.61
N ASP A 242 -7.66 15.03 3.51
CA ASP A 242 -7.00 15.67 4.64
C ASP A 242 -6.87 17.18 4.43
N TYR A 243 -7.37 17.94 5.40
CA TYR A 243 -7.32 19.41 5.41
C TYR A 243 -6.23 19.98 6.32
N THR A 244 -5.52 19.10 7.04
CA THR A 244 -4.42 19.43 7.95
C THR A 244 -3.32 20.15 7.20
N ARG A 245 -2.83 21.26 7.78
CA ARG A 245 -1.68 21.97 7.23
C ARG A 245 -0.42 21.18 7.52
N TYR A 246 0.51 21.15 6.57
CA TYR A 246 1.78 20.45 6.72
C TYR A 246 2.97 21.42 6.68
N PRO A 247 4.08 21.12 7.39
CA PRO A 247 5.27 21.94 7.40
C PRO A 247 5.82 22.17 6.00
N CYS A 248 6.19 23.40 5.68
CA CYS A 248 6.94 23.68 4.46
C CYS A 248 8.28 22.91 4.49
N PRO A 249 8.65 22.15 3.45
CA PRO A 249 9.88 21.35 3.45
C PRO A 249 11.17 22.20 3.42
N VAL A 250 11.04 23.51 3.22
CA VAL A 250 12.17 24.45 3.20
C VAL A 250 12.33 25.17 4.53
N CYS A 251 11.25 25.70 5.11
CA CYS A 251 11.31 26.53 6.32
C CYS A 251 10.60 25.95 7.55
N GLY A 252 10.01 24.77 7.45
CA GLY A 252 9.31 24.07 8.54
C GLY A 252 8.01 24.71 9.04
N CYS A 253 7.66 25.90 8.57
CA CYS A 253 6.51 26.64 9.07
C CYS A 253 5.18 26.10 8.51
N LEU A 254 4.11 26.14 9.32
CA LEU A 254 2.73 25.79 8.94
C LEU A 254 1.96 26.94 8.27
N GLN A 255 2.63 28.08 8.04
CA GLN A 255 2.07 29.22 7.32
C GLN A 255 2.03 28.94 5.81
N VAL A 256 1.09 28.09 5.41
CA VAL A 256 0.90 27.60 4.03
C VAL A 256 -0.54 27.81 3.57
N ASN A 257 -0.81 28.01 2.29
CA ASN A 257 -2.19 28.03 1.78
C ASN A 257 -2.44 26.81 0.92
N GLY A 258 -3.64 26.23 1.03
CA GLY A 258 -4.09 25.20 0.09
C GLY A 258 -4.16 25.82 -1.31
N ASN A 259 -3.60 25.12 -2.30
CA ASN A 259 -3.50 25.64 -3.66
C ASN A 259 -4.46 24.90 -4.61
N ALA A 260 -4.23 23.61 -4.84
CA ALA A 260 -5.02 22.79 -5.77
C ALA A 260 -5.07 21.33 -5.33
N TYR A 261 -6.10 20.61 -5.82
CA TYR A 261 -6.20 19.17 -5.79
C TYR A 261 -5.92 18.63 -7.18
N SER A 262 -4.87 17.83 -7.35
CA SER A 262 -4.58 17.14 -8.62
C SER A 262 -5.37 15.84 -8.74
N GLU A 263 -5.61 15.18 -7.62
CA GLU A 263 -6.41 13.96 -7.46
C GLU A 263 -7.32 14.15 -6.24
N ILE A 264 -8.41 13.37 -6.13
CA ILE A 264 -9.27 13.41 -4.95
C ILE A 264 -8.42 13.07 -3.71
N GLY A 265 -8.53 13.90 -2.66
CA GLY A 265 -7.71 13.77 -1.44
C GLY A 265 -6.24 14.21 -1.57
N HIS A 266 -5.67 14.37 -2.78
CA HIS A 266 -4.30 14.82 -2.95
C HIS A 266 -4.20 16.35 -3.00
N LYS A 267 -3.97 16.95 -1.83
CA LYS A 267 -3.86 18.41 -1.68
C LYS A 267 -2.42 18.92 -1.81
N SER A 268 -2.26 20.02 -2.54
CA SER A 268 -1.02 20.80 -2.60
C SER A 268 -1.06 22.07 -1.74
N TRP A 269 0.10 22.46 -1.24
CA TRP A 269 0.33 23.59 -0.35
C TRP A 269 1.32 24.56 -0.96
N GLU A 270 1.12 25.87 -0.76
CA GLU A 270 2.06 26.93 -1.12
C GLU A 270 2.51 27.68 0.15
N CYS A 271 3.82 27.76 0.38
CA CYS A 271 4.38 28.48 1.52
C CYS A 271 4.08 29.99 1.45
N LYS A 272 3.66 30.58 2.57
CA LYS A 272 3.36 32.02 2.71
C LYS A 272 4.28 32.73 3.69
N ASN A 273 5.18 32.01 4.36
CA ASN A 273 6.23 32.60 5.19
C ASN A 273 7.16 33.45 4.31
N GLN A 274 7.17 34.77 4.53
CA GLN A 274 7.95 35.70 3.72
C GLN A 274 9.47 35.53 3.92
N GLU A 275 9.88 34.96 5.06
CA GLU A 275 11.27 34.66 5.41
C GLU A 275 11.70 33.22 5.02
N CYS A 276 10.93 32.55 4.16
CA CYS A 276 11.31 31.24 3.63
C CYS A 276 12.58 31.36 2.78
N PHE A 277 13.51 30.40 2.91
CA PHE A 277 14.82 30.42 2.25
C PHE A 277 14.73 30.26 0.73
N GLU A 278 13.68 29.60 0.22
CA GLU A 278 13.41 29.45 -1.20
C GLU A 278 12.13 30.18 -1.58
N ARG A 279 12.22 31.02 -2.61
CA ARG A 279 11.09 31.68 -3.29
C ARG A 279 11.35 31.71 -4.79
N SER A 280 10.29 31.73 -5.59
CA SER A 280 10.40 31.85 -7.04
C SER A 280 10.82 33.26 -7.48
N GLU A 281 11.18 33.41 -8.76
CA GLU A 281 11.48 34.71 -9.38
C GLU A 281 10.31 35.70 -9.26
N ALA A 282 9.06 35.21 -9.35
CA ALA A 282 7.85 35.98 -9.10
C ALA A 282 7.51 36.15 -7.60
N ASN A 283 8.47 35.90 -6.71
CA ASN A 283 8.36 35.97 -5.25
C ASN A 283 7.25 35.07 -4.65
N ARG A 284 6.92 33.95 -5.30
CA ARG A 284 5.97 32.96 -4.77
C ARG A 284 6.70 31.97 -3.86
N GLY A 285 6.01 31.48 -2.83
CA GLY A 285 6.59 30.46 -1.95
C GLY A 285 6.64 29.08 -2.61
N LYS A 286 7.44 28.18 -2.02
CA LYS A 286 7.56 26.79 -2.46
C LYS A 286 6.20 26.08 -2.46
N ARG A 287 5.90 25.36 -3.54
CA ARG A 287 4.76 24.45 -3.65
C ARG A 287 5.18 23.02 -3.34
N PHE A 288 4.37 22.30 -2.59
CA PHE A 288 4.65 20.92 -2.18
C PHE A 288 3.36 20.18 -1.82
N SER A 289 3.44 18.86 -1.68
CA SER A 289 2.39 18.03 -1.09
C SER A 289 2.98 17.05 -0.07
N VAL A 290 2.15 16.49 0.79
CA VAL A 290 2.60 15.46 1.74
C VAL A 290 3.11 14.24 1.00
N LYS A 291 2.40 13.78 -0.04
CA LYS A 291 2.88 12.75 -0.99
C LYS A 291 4.33 12.98 -1.40
N SER A 292 4.69 14.17 -1.90
CA SER A 292 6.08 14.47 -2.31
C SER A 292 7.07 14.45 -1.15
N ILE A 293 6.68 14.89 0.05
CA ILE A 293 7.54 14.83 1.23
C ILE A 293 7.81 13.37 1.60
N LEU A 294 6.77 12.53 1.65
CA LEU A 294 6.88 11.12 2.03
C LEU A 294 7.68 10.31 1.01
N THR A 295 7.47 10.52 -0.29
CA THR A 295 8.13 9.71 -1.33
C THR A 295 9.55 10.17 -1.63
N GLN A 296 9.87 11.45 -1.44
CA GLN A 296 11.19 12.00 -1.78
C GLN A 296 12.15 12.10 -0.59
N SER A 297 11.66 12.10 0.65
CA SER A 297 12.51 12.26 1.85
C SER A 297 13.59 11.19 2.01
N ARG A 298 13.37 10.00 1.44
CA ARG A 298 14.28 8.85 1.51
C ARG A 298 15.04 8.61 0.21
N GLN A 299 15.00 9.51 -0.77
CA GLN A 299 15.74 9.31 -2.03
C GLN A 299 17.26 9.36 -1.79
N SER A 300 17.92 8.24 -2.06
CA SER A 300 19.38 8.10 -1.99
C SER A 300 19.85 7.05 -3.00
N ASN A 301 21.14 7.08 -3.33
CA ASN A 301 21.77 6.09 -4.23
C ASN A 301 21.64 4.64 -3.70
N GLU A 302 21.42 4.46 -2.39
CA GLU A 302 21.21 3.15 -1.77
C GLU A 302 19.91 2.49 -2.22
N PHE A 303 18.89 3.28 -2.57
CA PHE A 303 17.56 2.81 -2.94
C PHE A 303 17.27 2.96 -4.44
N GLU A 304 18.31 3.17 -5.26
CA GLU A 304 18.16 3.23 -6.70
C GLU A 304 17.68 1.89 -7.26
N ILE A 305 16.73 1.95 -8.19
CA ILE A 305 16.23 0.79 -8.91
C ILE A 305 17.01 0.72 -10.23
N GLU A 306 17.50 -0.47 -10.57
CA GLU A 306 18.24 -0.71 -11.80
C GLU A 306 17.46 -0.23 -13.04
N GLU A 307 18.14 0.50 -13.92
CA GLU A 307 17.50 1.13 -15.09
C GLU A 307 16.84 0.10 -16.02
N ASP A 308 17.45 -1.07 -16.18
CA ASP A 308 16.90 -2.15 -17.00
C ASP A 308 15.64 -2.75 -16.40
N PHE A 309 15.54 -2.82 -15.06
CA PHE A 309 14.31 -3.21 -14.37
C PHE A 309 13.20 -2.19 -14.63
N ILE A 310 13.50 -0.89 -14.54
CA ILE A 310 12.54 0.17 -14.87
C ILE A 310 12.11 0.05 -16.33
N LYS A 311 13.05 -0.11 -17.27
CA LYS A 311 12.74 -0.25 -18.70
C LYS A 311 11.84 -1.45 -18.99
N LYS A 312 12.05 -2.59 -18.32
CA LYS A 312 11.17 -3.78 -18.44
C LYS A 312 9.72 -3.41 -18.14
N TRP A 313 9.49 -2.71 -17.03
CA TRP A 313 8.17 -2.33 -16.53
C TRP A 313 7.65 -0.99 -17.09
N ARG A 314 8.29 -0.39 -18.09
CA ARG A 314 7.70 0.73 -18.86
C ARG A 314 6.67 0.29 -19.90
N ARG A 315 6.59 -1.02 -20.16
CA ARG A 315 5.58 -1.60 -21.04
C ARG A 315 4.37 -1.95 -20.19
N ASP A 316 3.20 -1.51 -20.62
CA ASP A 316 1.91 -1.86 -20.05
C ASP A 316 1.58 -3.35 -20.28
N VAL A 317 2.06 -3.96 -21.37
CA VAL A 317 1.93 -5.42 -21.60
C VAL A 317 3.25 -6.13 -21.29
N ILE A 318 3.21 -7.02 -20.28
CA ILE A 318 4.37 -7.78 -19.80
C ILE A 318 4.10 -9.28 -19.92
N LYS A 319 4.98 -9.97 -20.64
CA LYS A 319 4.95 -11.42 -20.73
C LYS A 319 5.69 -12.05 -19.55
N ILE A 320 4.96 -12.79 -18.71
CA ILE A 320 5.52 -13.53 -17.57
C ILE A 320 4.97 -14.95 -17.60
N SER A 321 5.83 -15.95 -17.46
CA SER A 321 5.39 -17.34 -17.42
C SER A 321 4.57 -17.61 -16.15
N PRO A 322 3.44 -18.33 -16.24
CA PRO A 322 2.71 -18.77 -15.05
C PRO A 322 3.56 -19.65 -14.13
N VAL A 323 3.26 -19.61 -12.84
CA VAL A 323 3.95 -20.41 -11.83
C VAL A 323 3.71 -21.90 -12.08
N ILE A 324 4.81 -22.65 -12.25
CA ILE A 324 4.78 -24.11 -12.39
C ILE A 324 4.62 -24.72 -10.99
N LYS A 325 3.41 -25.21 -10.70
CA LYS A 325 3.04 -25.76 -9.38
C LYS A 325 3.01 -27.28 -9.32
N ILE A 326 2.99 -27.95 -10.48
CA ILE A 326 2.92 -29.41 -10.58
C ILE A 326 4.29 -29.92 -11.02
N ASN A 327 4.90 -30.81 -10.24
CA ASN A 327 6.15 -31.45 -10.62
C ASN A 327 5.93 -32.55 -11.68
N SER A 328 7.03 -33.14 -12.18
CA SER A 328 6.96 -34.26 -13.14
C SER A 328 6.24 -35.51 -12.62
N LYS A 329 5.98 -35.60 -11.30
CA LYS A 329 5.24 -36.69 -10.64
C LYS A 329 3.74 -36.36 -10.44
N GLY A 330 3.27 -35.18 -10.84
CA GLY A 330 1.87 -34.76 -10.67
C GLY A 330 1.54 -34.15 -9.31
N GLU A 331 2.53 -33.94 -8.44
CA GLU A 331 2.31 -33.42 -7.08
C GLU A 331 2.32 -31.89 -7.09
N ASN A 332 1.38 -31.27 -6.34
CA ASN A 332 1.39 -29.82 -6.13
C ASN A 332 2.49 -29.44 -5.12
N THR A 333 3.60 -28.89 -5.61
CA THR A 333 4.77 -28.58 -4.77
C THR A 333 4.54 -27.38 -3.85
N LEU A 334 3.55 -26.54 -4.14
CA LEU A 334 3.23 -25.34 -3.38
C LEU A 334 2.00 -25.49 -2.47
N GLY A 335 1.26 -26.60 -2.58
CA GLY A 335 -0.03 -26.83 -1.89
C GLY A 335 -1.18 -25.91 -2.34
N HIS A 336 -0.87 -24.67 -2.72
CA HIS A 336 -1.82 -23.72 -3.27
C HIS A 336 -2.02 -23.90 -4.77
N THR A 337 -3.25 -23.70 -5.25
CA THR A 337 -3.60 -24.01 -6.65
C THR A 337 -3.56 -22.80 -7.58
N ALA A 338 -3.39 -21.58 -7.09
CA ALA A 338 -3.35 -20.37 -7.91
C ALA A 338 -2.35 -19.29 -7.45
N PRO A 339 -1.05 -19.61 -7.31
CA PRO A 339 -0.03 -18.59 -7.05
C PRO A 339 0.20 -17.69 -8.29
N PHE A 340 0.40 -16.39 -8.07
CA PHE A 340 0.91 -15.46 -9.09
C PHE A 340 2.46 -15.41 -9.10
N PRO A 341 3.10 -14.98 -10.20
CA PRO A 341 4.56 -14.93 -10.33
C PRO A 341 5.22 -13.95 -9.34
N GLU A 342 6.46 -14.24 -8.91
CA GLU A 342 7.22 -13.40 -7.97
C GLU A 342 7.57 -12.03 -8.57
N GLU A 343 7.57 -11.89 -9.90
CA GLU A 343 7.87 -10.66 -10.61
C GLU A 343 6.86 -9.54 -10.35
N ILE A 344 5.58 -9.87 -10.13
CA ILE A 344 4.53 -8.89 -9.85
C ILE A 344 4.76 -8.19 -8.49
N PRO A 345 4.89 -8.92 -7.35
CA PRO A 345 5.22 -8.29 -6.09
C PRO A 345 6.63 -7.70 -6.09
N GLU A 346 7.60 -8.27 -6.80
CA GLU A 346 8.93 -7.68 -6.91
C GLU A 346 8.87 -6.26 -7.51
N MET A 347 8.09 -6.07 -8.59
CA MET A 347 7.85 -4.76 -9.17
C MET A 347 7.20 -3.81 -8.18
N ALA A 348 6.08 -4.23 -7.59
CA ALA A 348 5.33 -3.38 -6.68
C ALA A 348 6.18 -2.95 -5.47
N ILE A 349 6.92 -3.88 -4.87
CA ILE A 349 7.77 -3.62 -3.70
C ILE A 349 8.92 -2.68 -4.05
N LYS A 350 9.59 -2.88 -5.19
CA LYS A 350 10.67 -2.00 -5.64
C LYS A 350 10.16 -0.60 -5.97
N PHE A 351 8.99 -0.47 -6.60
CA PHE A 351 8.47 0.83 -7.06
C PHE A 351 7.78 1.64 -5.97
N PHE A 352 7.13 0.99 -5.00
CA PHE A 352 6.17 1.65 -4.12
C PHE A 352 6.49 1.53 -2.61
N SER A 353 7.63 0.96 -2.25
CA SER A 353 8.07 0.86 -0.85
C SER A 353 9.57 1.05 -0.67
N TYR A 354 10.00 1.39 0.55
CA TYR A 354 11.39 1.42 0.99
C TYR A 354 11.75 0.22 1.89
N PRO A 355 13.03 -0.15 2.03
CA PRO A 355 13.44 -1.15 3.01
C PRO A 355 12.94 -0.83 4.42
N GLY A 356 12.58 -1.88 5.16
CA GLY A 356 11.97 -1.80 6.49
C GLY A 356 10.47 -1.48 6.50
N GLU A 357 9.87 -1.11 5.36
CA GLU A 357 8.42 -0.87 5.29
C GLU A 357 7.61 -2.18 5.29
N ILE A 358 6.33 -2.08 5.67
CA ILE A 358 5.41 -3.21 5.79
C ILE A 358 4.68 -3.42 4.47
N VAL A 359 4.81 -4.63 3.91
CA VAL A 359 4.14 -5.07 2.68
C VAL A 359 3.17 -6.18 3.04
N MET A 360 1.88 -5.97 2.77
CA MET A 360 0.82 -6.89 3.15
C MET A 360 0.15 -7.56 1.95
N ASP A 361 -0.20 -8.83 2.13
CA ASP A 361 -1.10 -9.59 1.28
C ASP A 361 -2.31 -10.07 2.08
N PRO A 362 -3.49 -9.44 1.94
CA PRO A 362 -4.70 -9.87 2.65
C PRO A 362 -5.23 -11.23 2.18
N PHE A 363 -4.75 -11.76 1.06
CA PHE A 363 -5.11 -13.08 0.53
C PHE A 363 -3.84 -13.90 0.27
N GLY A 364 -3.13 -14.20 1.36
CA GLY A 364 -1.76 -14.68 1.36
C GLY A 364 -1.52 -15.93 0.52
N GLY A 365 -2.44 -16.90 0.50
CA GLY A 365 -2.33 -18.12 -0.31
C GLY A 365 -0.98 -18.81 -0.10
N SER A 366 -0.11 -18.86 -1.12
CA SER A 366 1.25 -19.43 -1.01
C SER A 366 2.30 -18.50 -0.36
N MET A 367 1.89 -17.35 0.17
CA MET A 367 2.74 -16.30 0.75
C MET A 367 3.77 -15.71 -0.21
N THR A 368 3.44 -15.61 -1.51
CA THR A 368 4.36 -15.09 -2.53
C THR A 368 4.78 -13.65 -2.24
N THR A 369 3.82 -12.74 -2.00
CA THR A 369 4.12 -11.34 -1.67
C THR A 369 4.98 -11.20 -0.41
N PRO A 370 4.62 -11.80 0.75
CA PRO A 370 5.45 -11.73 1.95
C PRO A 370 6.88 -12.28 1.77
N ILE A 371 7.03 -13.39 1.04
CA ILE A 371 8.35 -13.97 0.74
C ILE A 371 9.20 -12.99 -0.06
N VAL A 372 8.64 -12.39 -1.12
CA VAL A 372 9.37 -11.43 -1.96
C VAL A 372 9.69 -10.14 -1.18
N ALA A 373 8.78 -9.68 -0.32
CA ALA A 373 9.03 -8.56 0.59
C ALA A 373 10.23 -8.83 1.49
N SER A 374 10.30 -10.02 2.10
CA SER A 374 11.43 -10.41 2.95
C SER A 374 12.75 -10.46 2.18
N LYS A 375 12.77 -11.04 0.97
CA LYS A 375 13.97 -11.04 0.09
C LYS A 375 14.47 -9.63 -0.24
N LEU A 376 13.57 -8.66 -0.29
CA LEU A 376 13.86 -7.26 -0.57
C LEU A 376 14.01 -6.42 0.70
N ASN A 377 14.21 -7.03 1.88
CA ASN A 377 14.38 -6.34 3.16
C ASN A 377 13.18 -5.47 3.57
N ARG A 378 11.95 -5.93 3.30
CA ARG A 378 10.69 -5.36 3.81
C ARG A 378 10.05 -6.34 4.79
N ASN A 379 9.18 -5.83 5.66
CA ASN A 379 8.38 -6.67 6.55
C ASN A 379 7.21 -7.27 5.75
N GLY A 380 7.33 -8.54 5.37
CA GLY A 380 6.30 -9.25 4.63
C GLY A 380 5.23 -9.84 5.55
N VAL A 381 3.96 -9.48 5.33
CA VAL A 381 2.82 -9.95 6.12
C VAL A 381 1.75 -10.54 5.21
N GLY A 382 1.28 -11.75 5.48
CA GLY A 382 0.22 -12.39 4.72
C GLY A 382 -0.89 -12.93 5.62
N VAL A 383 -2.14 -12.83 5.17
CA VAL A 383 -3.31 -13.39 5.87
C VAL A 383 -3.83 -14.60 5.11
N GLU A 384 -4.04 -15.72 5.78
CA GLU A 384 -4.62 -16.93 5.20
C GLU A 384 -5.71 -17.52 6.10
N LEU A 385 -6.87 -17.78 5.51
CA LEU A 385 -8.04 -18.28 6.22
C LEU A 385 -7.91 -19.76 6.61
N ASN A 386 -7.40 -20.59 5.70
CA ASN A 386 -7.50 -22.04 5.82
C ASN A 386 -6.19 -22.67 6.36
N LYS A 387 -5.86 -22.41 7.63
CA LYS A 387 -4.67 -22.96 8.29
C LYS A 387 -4.52 -24.48 8.09
N ASN A 388 -5.57 -25.24 8.39
CA ASN A 388 -5.58 -26.71 8.27
C ASN A 388 -5.24 -27.23 6.87
N MET A 389 -5.53 -26.46 5.83
CA MET A 389 -5.28 -26.86 4.44
C MET A 389 -3.89 -26.44 3.96
N PHE A 390 -3.40 -25.28 4.39
CA PHE A 390 -2.23 -24.65 3.78
C PHE A 390 -0.99 -24.54 4.67
N GLU A 391 -1.08 -24.78 5.99
CA GLU A 391 0.03 -24.59 6.94
C GLU A 391 1.31 -25.30 6.49
N ASP A 392 1.27 -26.62 6.28
CA ASP A 392 2.44 -27.39 5.88
C ASP A 392 3.05 -26.89 4.56
N SER A 393 2.20 -26.52 3.61
CA SER A 393 2.61 -26.06 2.30
C SER A 393 3.26 -24.67 2.34
N ILE A 394 2.71 -23.76 3.15
CA ILE A 394 3.24 -22.42 3.39
C ILE A 394 4.57 -22.52 4.11
N ARG A 395 4.65 -23.31 5.19
CA ARG A 395 5.88 -23.51 5.96
C ARG A 395 6.99 -24.09 5.09
N LYS A 396 6.67 -25.09 4.26
CA LYS A 396 7.60 -25.68 3.28
C LYS A 396 8.03 -24.66 2.22
N ASN A 397 7.11 -23.85 1.69
CA ASN A 397 7.44 -22.85 0.68
C ASN A 397 8.38 -21.78 1.23
N ILE A 398 8.07 -21.22 2.41
CA ILE A 398 8.93 -20.24 3.10
C ILE A 398 10.31 -20.86 3.36
N THR A 399 10.36 -22.07 3.90
CA THR A 399 11.63 -22.77 4.19
C THR A 399 12.47 -22.96 2.93
N ASN A 400 11.86 -23.39 1.82
CA ASN A 400 12.57 -23.59 0.56
C ASN A 400 13.11 -22.29 -0.04
N LYS A 401 12.44 -21.16 0.21
CA LYS A 401 12.76 -19.87 -0.43
C LYS A 401 13.67 -18.98 0.42
N LEU A 402 13.59 -19.08 1.75
CA LEU A 402 14.29 -18.19 2.69
C LEU A 402 15.18 -18.95 3.69
N GLY A 403 14.99 -20.26 3.86
CA GLY A 403 15.67 -21.08 4.88
C GLY A 403 14.81 -21.38 6.11
N ILE A 404 15.39 -22.13 7.05
CA ILE A 404 14.72 -22.57 8.29
C ILE A 404 14.52 -21.38 9.25
N ASP A 405 13.47 -21.43 10.08
CA ASP A 405 13.12 -20.43 11.10
C ASP A 405 12.85 -19.01 10.55
N LYS A 406 12.30 -18.97 9.33
CA LYS A 406 11.94 -17.73 8.61
C LYS A 406 10.46 -17.39 8.62
N MET A 407 9.66 -18.15 9.37
CA MET A 407 8.22 -17.95 9.50
C MET A 407 7.90 -17.56 10.94
N GLU A 408 7.10 -16.51 11.10
CA GLU A 408 6.40 -16.21 12.34
C GLU A 408 4.91 -16.30 12.10
N GLU A 409 4.16 -16.74 13.10
CA GLU A 409 2.73 -16.97 12.97
C GLU A 409 1.93 -16.33 14.10
N PHE A 410 0.73 -15.90 13.76
CA PHE A 410 -0.25 -15.33 14.67
C PHE A 410 -1.63 -15.89 14.31
N GLU A 411 -2.39 -16.36 15.28
CA GLU A 411 -3.77 -16.84 15.09
C GLU A 411 -4.73 -15.75 15.54
N TYR A 412 -5.63 -15.35 14.65
CA TYR A 412 -6.65 -14.34 14.94
C TYR A 412 -8.03 -14.93 14.61
N GLU A 413 -8.77 -15.29 15.66
CA GLU A 413 -10.11 -15.89 15.59
C GLU A 413 -11.23 -14.86 15.37
#